data_AF-A0A1L9MXN1-F1
#
_entry.id   AF-A0A1L9MXN1-F1
#
_cell.length_a   1.000
_cell.length_b   1.000
_cell.length_c   1.000
_cell.angle_alpha   90.00
_cell.angle_beta   90.00
_cell.angle_gamma   90.00
#
_symmetry.space_group_name_H-M   'P 1'
#
loop_
_entity.id
_entity.type
_entity.pdbx_description
1 polymer ?
#
loop_
_entity_poly.entity_id
_entity_poly.type
_entity_poly.pdbx_seq_one_letter_code
_entity_poly.pdbx_strand_id
1 'polypeptide(L)'
;MAAHCPVLQTLRITVQRYRGHPTETAAYDALGRFPALHTLDLHLNCLPVMISGYETPFPPRELTAYERQTITAWHGSLPNAFDEALATAILMRIRGQKTRRSLRVLRLHPLSGEIGQYQRTPGITGHVLLGGGDYHREMGGAWQVEWDGANKMRAENRFKPKRKRGETMRSMDLEIFESIWPSDREEKTWPMKWRSWPLQ
;
A
#
# COMPACT_ATOMS: atom_id res chain seq x y z
N MET A 1 12.21 15.27 15.03
CA MET A 1 12.97 14.04 14.67
C MET A 1 14.03 14.31 13.62
N ALA A 2 13.71 14.72 12.38
CA ALA A 2 14.70 14.92 11.31
C ALA A 2 15.90 15.83 11.69
N ALA A 3 15.64 16.95 12.39
CA ALA A 3 16.69 17.86 12.86
C ALA A 3 17.67 17.23 13.86
N HIS A 4 17.24 16.18 14.58
CA HIS A 4 18.07 15.46 15.55
C HIS A 4 18.78 14.25 14.92
N CYS A 5 18.51 13.94 13.65
CA CYS A 5 19.09 12.79 12.94
C CYS A 5 19.67 13.22 11.57
N PRO A 6 20.61 14.18 11.53
CA PRO A 6 21.09 14.78 10.28
C PRO A 6 21.87 13.80 9.40
N VAL A 7 22.41 12.72 9.96
CA VAL A 7 23.22 11.70 9.26
C VAL A 7 22.44 10.42 8.95
N LEU A 8 21.14 10.35 9.24
CA LEU A 8 20.35 9.15 9.01
C LEU A 8 20.22 8.86 7.51
N GLN A 9 20.85 7.79 7.04
CA GLN A 9 20.88 7.41 5.62
C GLN A 9 19.82 6.37 5.24
N THR A 10 19.46 5.50 6.15
CA THR A 10 18.47 4.45 5.92
C THR A 10 17.43 4.50 7.03
N LEU A 11 16.16 4.52 6.63
CA LEU A 11 15.03 4.49 7.56
C LEU A 11 14.06 3.39 7.16
N ARG A 12 13.60 2.64 8.15
CA ARG A 12 12.43 1.78 8.02
C ARG A 12 11.34 2.31 8.93
N ILE A 13 10.16 2.55 8.38
CA ILE A 13 9.04 3.13 9.13
C ILE A 13 7.72 2.65 8.56
N THR A 14 6.70 2.62 9.43
CA THR A 14 5.33 2.34 9.03
C THR A 14 4.52 3.62 8.90
N VAL A 15 3.78 3.77 7.81
CA VAL A 15 2.81 4.85 7.60
C VAL A 15 1.44 4.23 7.32
N GLN A 16 0.40 4.78 7.93
CA GLN A 16 -0.98 4.40 7.61
C GLN A 16 -1.34 4.93 6.22
N ARG A 17 -1.64 4.01 5.29
CA ARG A 17 -2.25 4.37 4.02
C ARG A 17 -3.63 4.94 4.32
N TYR A 18 -3.87 6.14 3.85
CA TYR A 18 -5.13 6.84 4.05
C TYR A 18 -5.62 7.47 2.74
N ARG A 19 -5.31 6.79 1.62
CA ARG A 19 -5.80 7.09 0.27
C ARG A 19 -5.61 8.57 -0.13
N GLY A 20 -4.46 9.14 0.23
CA GLY A 20 -4.12 10.53 -0.13
C GLY A 20 -4.56 11.59 0.90
N HIS A 21 -5.16 11.18 2.02
CA HIS A 21 -5.56 12.09 3.10
C HIS A 21 -4.39 13.00 3.56
N PRO A 22 -4.65 14.26 3.97
CA PRO A 22 -3.63 15.20 4.43
C PRO A 22 -2.67 14.65 5.51
N THR A 23 -3.16 13.82 6.42
CA THR A 23 -2.32 13.18 7.46
C THR A 23 -1.27 12.24 6.88
N GLU A 24 -1.66 11.42 5.90
CA GLU A 24 -0.73 10.51 5.23
C GLU A 24 0.32 11.32 4.45
N THR A 25 -0.14 12.32 3.69
CA THR A 25 0.75 13.13 2.87
C THR A 25 1.70 13.99 3.71
N ALA A 26 1.25 14.50 4.87
CA ALA A 26 2.09 15.18 5.85
C ALA A 26 3.20 14.27 6.41
N ALA A 27 2.95 12.96 6.56
CA ALA A 27 3.98 12.00 6.95
C ALA A 27 5.07 11.89 5.87
N TYR A 28 4.70 11.83 4.59
CA TYR A 28 5.65 11.86 3.47
C TYR A 28 6.45 13.16 3.42
N ASP A 29 5.77 14.30 3.63
CA ASP A 29 6.41 15.61 3.66
C ASP A 29 7.40 15.71 4.83
N ALA A 30 7.11 15.09 5.98
CA ALA A 30 8.02 15.00 7.11
C ALA A 30 9.24 14.09 6.84
N LEU A 31 9.05 12.98 6.15
CA LEU A 31 10.15 12.09 5.71
C LEU A 31 11.10 12.81 4.74
N GLY A 32 10.57 13.75 3.95
CA GLY A 32 11.38 14.59 3.06
C GLY A 32 12.27 15.60 3.79
N ARG A 33 12.14 15.76 5.12
CA ARG A 33 12.95 16.69 5.92
C ARG A 33 14.27 16.10 6.40
N PHE A 34 14.50 14.80 6.24
CA PHE A 34 15.78 14.18 6.59
C PHE A 34 16.84 14.53 5.53
N PRO A 35 17.91 15.25 5.90
CA PRO A 35 18.84 15.83 4.92
C PRO A 35 19.77 14.80 4.27
N ALA A 36 20.02 13.67 4.94
CA ALA A 36 20.90 12.61 4.46
C ALA A 36 20.18 11.27 4.20
N LEU A 37 18.85 11.23 4.21
CA LEU A 37 18.10 9.98 3.99
C LEU A 37 18.22 9.55 2.53
N HIS A 38 18.88 8.42 2.28
CA HIS A 38 19.14 7.85 0.95
C HIS A 38 18.22 6.68 0.62
N THR A 39 17.90 5.85 1.61
CA THR A 39 17.08 4.64 1.45
C THR A 39 15.92 4.66 2.43
N LEU A 40 14.71 4.43 1.93
CA LEU A 40 13.51 4.32 2.74
C LEU A 40 12.82 2.97 2.48
N ASP A 41 12.75 2.14 3.51
CA ASP A 41 11.85 0.98 3.56
C ASP A 41 10.54 1.42 4.20
N LEU A 42 9.54 1.72 3.37
CA LEU A 42 8.25 2.21 3.80
C LEU A 42 7.25 1.06 3.90
N HIS A 43 6.87 0.75 5.12
CA HIS A 43 5.78 -0.18 5.39
C HIS A 43 4.47 0.59 5.34
N LEU A 44 3.60 0.28 4.40
CA LEU A 44 2.31 0.95 4.26
C LEU A 44 1.24 0.09 4.90
N ASN A 45 0.73 0.52 6.05
CA ASN A 45 -0.41 -0.13 6.69
C ASN A 45 -1.66 0.17 5.88
N CYS A 46 -2.25 -0.88 5.31
CA CYS A 46 -3.39 -0.80 4.44
C CYS A 46 -4.68 -1.30 5.10
N LEU A 47 -4.69 -1.39 6.44
CA LEU A 47 -5.95 -1.56 7.15
C LEU A 47 -6.93 -0.43 6.79
N PRO A 48 -8.21 -0.75 6.55
CA PRO A 48 -9.23 0.27 6.32
C PRO A 48 -9.32 1.17 7.55
N VAL A 49 -9.19 2.48 7.33
CA VAL A 49 -9.49 3.47 8.36
C VAL A 49 -11.00 3.60 8.44
N MET A 50 -11.57 3.19 9.57
CA MET A 50 -13.01 3.26 9.84
C MET A 50 -13.35 4.65 10.36
N ILE A 51 -14.39 5.27 9.80
CA ILE A 51 -14.88 6.57 10.27
C ILE A 51 -15.76 6.32 11.50
N SER A 52 -15.38 6.92 12.63
CA SER A 52 -16.14 6.83 13.87
C SER A 52 -17.58 7.31 13.66
N GLY A 53 -18.56 6.51 14.10
CA GLY A 53 -19.99 6.83 14.03
C GLY A 53 -20.74 6.33 12.78
N TYR A 54 -20.04 5.93 11.72
CA TYR A 54 -20.68 5.52 10.46
C TYR A 54 -20.40 4.07 10.03
N GLU A 55 -19.50 3.36 10.71
CA GLU A 55 -19.05 1.99 10.36
C GLU A 55 -18.68 1.82 8.88
N THR A 56 -18.23 2.89 8.22
CA THR A 56 -17.82 2.88 6.82
C THR A 56 -16.32 3.13 6.70
N PRO A 57 -15.65 2.51 5.72
CA PRO A 57 -14.23 2.75 5.44
C PRO A 57 -14.05 4.13 4.78
N PHE A 58 -12.84 4.68 4.86
CA PHE A 58 -12.49 5.90 4.12
C PHE A 58 -11.97 5.62 2.70
N PRO A 59 -12.31 6.46 1.69
CA PRO A 59 -13.34 7.51 1.75
C PRO A 59 -14.73 6.90 1.97
N PRO A 60 -15.63 7.61 2.67
CA PRO A 60 -16.95 7.08 3.01
C PRO A 60 -17.73 6.69 1.76
N ARG A 61 -18.29 5.49 1.78
CA ARG A 61 -19.20 4.96 0.74
C ARG A 61 -20.19 4.00 1.36
N GLU A 62 -21.29 3.76 0.64
CA GLU A 62 -22.22 2.69 1.01
C GLU A 62 -21.54 1.33 0.90
N LEU A 63 -21.83 0.47 1.87
CA LEU A 63 -21.37 -0.91 1.91
C LEU A 63 -22.46 -1.84 1.37
N THR A 64 -22.06 -2.87 0.61
CA THR A 64 -22.99 -3.92 0.20
C THR A 64 -23.36 -4.81 1.40
N ALA A 65 -24.42 -5.62 1.28
CA ALA A 65 -24.83 -6.55 2.33
C ALA A 65 -23.72 -7.53 2.72
N TYR A 66 -22.93 -7.97 1.74
CA TYR A 66 -21.80 -8.86 1.95
C TYR A 66 -20.63 -8.17 2.66
N GLU A 67 -20.33 -6.92 2.30
CA GLU A 67 -19.29 -6.13 2.97
C GLU A 67 -19.64 -5.86 4.42
N ARG A 68 -20.90 -5.52 4.73
CA ARG A 68 -21.36 -5.35 6.13
C ARG A 68 -21.19 -6.61 6.97
N GLN A 69 -21.42 -7.79 6.39
CA GLN A 69 -21.20 -9.07 7.08
C GLN A 69 -19.72 -9.39 7.30
N THR A 70 -18.85 -8.88 6.43
CA THR A 70 -17.43 -9.26 6.41
C THR A 70 -16.51 -8.15 6.89
N ILE A 71 -16.96 -6.91 7.10
CA ILE A 71 -16.10 -5.76 7.42
C ILE A 71 -15.30 -5.94 8.71
N THR A 72 -15.84 -6.68 9.67
CA THR A 72 -15.13 -7.12 10.88
C THR A 72 -14.05 -8.15 10.61
N ALA A 73 -14.13 -8.88 9.50
CA ALA A 73 -13.09 -9.76 8.96
C ALA A 73 -12.19 -9.10 7.91
N TRP A 74 -12.48 -7.87 7.46
CA TRP A 74 -11.68 -7.09 6.49
C TRP A 74 -10.37 -6.56 7.07
N HIS A 75 -10.02 -6.98 8.28
CA HIS A 75 -8.78 -6.67 8.98
C HIS A 75 -7.50 -7.14 8.26
N GLY A 76 -7.44 -7.27 6.92
CA GLY A 76 -6.14 -7.46 6.27
C GLY A 76 -6.04 -7.47 4.74
N SER A 77 -7.13 -7.55 3.97
CA SER A 77 -6.99 -8.09 2.60
C SER A 77 -7.31 -7.16 1.43
N LEU A 78 -7.89 -5.96 1.63
CA LEU A 78 -8.64 -5.29 0.55
C LEU A 78 -8.13 -3.97 -0.05
N PRO A 79 -7.17 -3.20 0.52
CA PRO A 79 -6.56 -2.11 -0.24
C PRO A 79 -5.03 -2.10 -0.14
N ASN A 80 -4.40 -3.27 -0.20
CA ASN A 80 -2.94 -3.40 -0.21
C ASN A 80 -2.32 -3.07 -1.56
N ALA A 81 -3.12 -2.66 -2.51
CA ALA A 81 -2.78 -2.66 -3.90
C ALA A 81 -1.85 -1.46 -4.21
N PHE A 82 -0.58 -1.74 -4.56
CA PHE A 82 0.42 -0.74 -4.96
C PHE A 82 0.89 -0.91 -6.40
N ASP A 83 0.99 0.19 -7.13
CA ASP A 83 1.42 0.21 -8.52
C ASP A 83 2.59 1.17 -8.69
N GLU A 84 3.16 1.15 -9.89
CA GLU A 84 4.25 2.05 -10.27
C GLU A 84 3.89 3.51 -10.05
N ALA A 85 2.66 3.91 -10.38
CA ALA A 85 2.21 5.29 -10.28
C ALA A 85 2.23 5.79 -8.83
N LEU A 86 1.68 5.01 -7.88
CA LEU A 86 1.72 5.36 -6.47
C LEU A 86 3.12 5.33 -5.89
N ALA A 87 3.91 4.29 -6.20
CA ALA A 87 5.28 4.20 -5.70
C ALA A 87 6.12 5.40 -6.16
N THR A 88 5.96 5.79 -7.42
CA THR A 88 6.59 6.97 -8.01
C THR A 88 6.08 8.26 -7.36
N ALA A 89 4.76 8.39 -7.16
CA ALA A 89 4.16 9.57 -6.54
C ALA A 89 4.63 9.75 -5.09
N ILE A 90 4.73 8.68 -4.29
CA ILE A 90 5.26 8.73 -2.92
C ILE A 90 6.72 9.19 -2.94
N LEU A 91 7.57 8.58 -3.77
CA LEU A 91 8.97 8.98 -3.89
C LEU A 91 9.08 10.46 -4.27
N MET A 92 8.31 10.91 -5.25
CA MET A 92 8.28 12.31 -5.69
C MET A 92 7.82 13.25 -4.59
N ARG A 93 6.80 12.89 -3.81
CA ARG A 93 6.33 13.72 -2.69
C ARG A 93 7.39 13.85 -1.59
N ILE A 94 8.02 12.73 -1.22
CA ILE A 94 9.11 12.72 -0.23
C ILE A 94 10.35 13.47 -0.75
N ARG A 95 10.62 13.48 -2.06
CA ARG A 95 11.68 14.28 -2.66
C ARG A 95 11.30 15.77 -2.82
N GLY A 96 10.01 16.08 -2.95
CA GLY A 96 9.50 17.42 -3.18
C GLY A 96 10.10 18.08 -4.44
N GLN A 97 9.79 19.37 -4.64
CA GLN A 97 10.29 20.13 -5.80
C GLN A 97 11.76 20.59 -5.66
N LYS A 98 12.40 20.40 -4.50
CA LYS A 98 13.76 20.92 -4.24
C LYS A 98 14.80 19.87 -4.63
N THR A 99 15.62 20.20 -5.62
CA THR A 99 16.66 19.38 -6.25
C THR A 99 17.77 18.85 -5.32
N ARG A 100 17.81 19.24 -4.04
CA ARG A 100 18.83 18.84 -3.06
C ARG A 100 18.46 17.64 -2.16
N ARG A 101 17.36 16.92 -2.40
CA ARG A 101 16.96 15.80 -1.52
C ARG A 101 17.75 14.51 -1.82
N SER A 102 18.21 13.87 -0.75
CA SER A 102 19.10 12.71 -0.74
C SER A 102 18.41 11.37 -1.06
N LEU A 103 17.07 11.30 -1.00
CA LEU A 103 16.37 10.01 -1.12
C LEU A 103 16.51 9.44 -2.52
N ARG A 104 17.26 8.35 -2.65
CA ARG A 104 17.54 7.66 -3.93
C ARG A 104 16.71 6.40 -4.10
N VAL A 105 16.37 5.71 -3.02
CA VAL A 105 15.68 4.42 -3.08
C VAL A 105 14.48 4.43 -2.15
N LEU A 106 13.31 4.14 -2.70
CA LEU A 106 12.09 3.83 -1.95
C LEU A 106 11.73 2.37 -2.17
N ARG A 107 11.47 1.63 -1.10
CA ARG A 107 10.91 0.27 -1.13
C ARG A 107 9.57 0.29 -0.41
N LEU A 108 8.51 -0.11 -1.10
CA LEU A 108 7.18 -0.23 -0.52
C LEU A 108 6.92 -1.66 -0.08
N HIS A 109 6.46 -1.80 1.16
CA HIS A 109 6.09 -3.07 1.76
C HIS A 109 4.63 -2.98 2.24
N PRO A 110 3.68 -3.65 1.57
CA PRO A 110 2.28 -3.65 1.99
C PRO A 110 2.13 -4.38 3.33
N LEU A 111 1.65 -3.68 4.36
CA LEU A 111 1.22 -4.30 5.60
C LEU A 111 -0.28 -4.55 5.53
N SER A 112 -0.59 -5.82 5.31
CA SER A 112 -1.91 -6.37 5.05
C SER A 112 -2.35 -7.09 6.31
N GLY A 113 -3.06 -6.38 7.19
CA GLY A 113 -3.50 -6.78 8.52
C GLY A 113 -3.36 -8.26 8.91
N GLU A 114 -2.22 -8.55 9.49
CA GLU A 114 -2.04 -9.75 10.30
C GLU A 114 -2.73 -9.49 11.65
N ILE A 115 -3.60 -10.42 12.07
CA ILE A 115 -4.08 -10.47 13.45
C ILE A 115 -2.84 -10.56 14.35
N GLY A 116 -2.56 -9.51 15.14
CA GLY A 116 -1.35 -9.41 15.95
C GLY A 116 -0.20 -8.58 15.35
N GLN A 117 -0.43 -7.74 14.34
CA GLN A 117 0.61 -6.87 13.74
C GLN A 117 1.31 -5.88 14.72
N TYR A 118 0.73 -5.66 15.90
CA TYR A 118 1.37 -4.91 17.01
C TYR A 118 1.84 -5.81 18.17
N GLN A 119 1.61 -7.13 18.06
CA GLN A 119 1.92 -8.15 19.05
C GLN A 119 2.43 -9.42 18.34
N ARG A 120 3.68 -9.44 17.83
CA ARG A 120 4.39 -10.71 17.72
C ARG A 120 5.91 -10.63 17.59
N THR A 121 6.53 -11.42 18.47
CA THR A 121 7.82 -12.10 18.36
C THR A 121 7.92 -12.93 17.07
N PRO A 122 9.13 -13.32 16.62
CA PRO A 122 9.40 -13.78 15.26
C PRO A 122 8.88 -15.21 15.05
N GLY A 123 7.64 -15.34 14.61
CA GLY A 123 7.05 -16.66 14.38
C GLY A 123 5.61 -16.57 13.91
N ILE A 124 5.44 -16.47 12.58
CA ILE A 124 4.33 -16.94 11.75
C ILE A 124 2.92 -16.88 12.37
N THR A 125 2.04 -16.00 11.85
CA THR A 125 0.59 -16.07 12.11
C THR A 125 -0.31 -15.65 10.95
N GLY A 126 -1.37 -16.43 10.76
CA GLY A 126 -2.74 -15.92 11.02
C GLY A 126 -3.44 -15.22 9.87
N HIS A 127 -3.51 -15.90 8.73
CA HIS A 127 -4.15 -15.47 7.49
C HIS A 127 -5.69 -15.56 7.52
N VAL A 128 -6.40 -14.43 7.42
CA VAL A 128 -7.76 -14.38 6.79
C VAL A 128 -7.54 -14.00 5.33
N LEU A 129 -7.37 -15.01 4.47
CA LEU A 129 -7.09 -14.82 3.04
C LEU A 129 -8.42 -14.74 2.29
N LEU A 130 -8.71 -13.57 1.71
CA LEU A 130 -9.60 -13.54 0.56
C LEU A 130 -9.01 -14.43 -0.55
N GLY A 131 -9.85 -15.23 -1.19
CA GLY A 131 -9.47 -16.11 -2.29
C GLY A 131 -8.63 -17.33 -1.96
N GLY A 132 -8.41 -17.70 -0.69
CA GLY A 132 -7.64 -18.91 -0.37
C GLY A 132 -6.18 -18.87 -0.85
N GLY A 133 -5.60 -17.67 -1.05
CA GLY A 133 -4.23 -17.51 -1.55
C GLY A 133 -3.64 -16.13 -1.28
N ASP A 134 -2.39 -15.92 -1.71
CA ASP A 134 -1.56 -14.73 -1.49
C ASP A 134 -1.98 -13.48 -2.33
N TYR A 135 -3.26 -13.33 -2.70
CA TYR A 135 -3.74 -12.23 -3.57
C TYR A 135 -3.34 -10.84 -3.05
N HIS A 136 -3.43 -10.63 -1.74
CA HIS A 136 -3.01 -9.37 -1.11
C HIS A 136 -1.53 -9.06 -1.33
N ARG A 137 -0.65 -10.07 -1.37
CA ARG A 137 0.78 -9.91 -1.69
C ARG A 137 1.02 -9.70 -3.17
N GLU A 138 0.25 -10.37 -4.03
CA GLU A 138 0.30 -10.16 -5.48
C GLU A 138 -0.10 -8.74 -5.86
N MET A 139 -1.18 -8.24 -5.27
CA MET A 139 -1.67 -6.88 -5.51
C MET A 139 -0.76 -5.81 -4.91
N GLY A 140 -0.23 -6.02 -3.71
CA GLY A 140 0.68 -5.05 -3.11
C GLY A 140 2.10 -5.10 -3.67
N GLY A 141 2.51 -6.26 -4.20
CA GLY A 141 3.82 -6.47 -4.77
C GLY A 141 4.96 -6.19 -3.77
N ALA A 142 6.14 -5.93 -4.33
CA ALA A 142 7.33 -5.49 -3.61
C ALA A 142 7.98 -4.39 -4.45
N TRP A 143 7.34 -3.23 -4.49
CA TRP A 143 7.75 -2.13 -5.36
C TRP A 143 9.01 -1.46 -4.84
N GLN A 144 9.96 -1.28 -5.74
CA GLN A 144 11.12 -0.45 -5.51
C GLN A 144 11.18 0.65 -6.57
N VAL A 145 11.39 1.88 -6.13
CA VAL A 145 11.62 3.02 -7.03
C VAL A 145 12.99 3.62 -6.71
N GLU A 146 13.81 3.71 -7.75
CA GLU A 146 15.15 4.29 -7.69
C GLU A 146 15.21 5.61 -8.48
N TRP A 147 15.95 6.58 -7.94
CA TRP A 147 16.29 7.84 -8.58
C TRP A 147 17.79 7.87 -8.88
N ASP A 148 18.15 8.05 -10.15
CA ASP A 148 19.55 7.99 -10.59
C ASP A 148 20.31 9.32 -10.49
N GLY A 149 19.66 10.39 -10.04
CA GLY A 149 20.25 11.72 -9.91
C GLY A 149 20.06 12.62 -11.14
N ALA A 150 19.85 12.05 -12.32
CA ALA A 150 19.77 12.77 -13.60
C ALA A 150 18.33 12.90 -14.14
N ASN A 151 17.36 12.95 -13.24
CA ASN A 151 15.92 13.00 -13.53
C ASN A 151 15.27 11.72 -14.05
N LYS A 152 15.98 10.58 -14.03
CA LYS A 152 15.40 9.31 -14.46
C LYS A 152 15.04 8.45 -13.25
N MET A 153 13.76 8.07 -13.23
CA MET A 153 13.19 7.14 -12.27
C MET A 153 13.11 5.75 -12.87
N ARG A 154 13.40 4.75 -12.05
CA ARG A 154 13.17 3.35 -12.38
C ARG A 154 12.32 2.73 -11.28
N ALA A 155 11.09 2.37 -11.63
CA ALA A 155 10.24 1.56 -10.78
C ALA A 155 10.33 0.09 -11.21
N GLU A 156 10.35 -0.82 -10.24
CA GLU A 156 10.35 -2.25 -10.46
C GLU A 156 9.50 -2.93 -9.39
N ASN A 157 8.60 -3.83 -9.81
CA ASN A 157 7.94 -4.75 -8.88
C ASN A 157 8.81 -6.01 -8.73
N ARG A 158 9.39 -6.19 -7.54
CA ARG A 158 10.27 -7.33 -7.24
C ARG A 158 9.53 -8.56 -6.74
N PHE A 159 8.20 -8.48 -6.60
CA PHE A 159 7.40 -9.62 -6.21
C PHE A 159 7.35 -10.66 -7.34
N LYS A 160 7.57 -11.93 -6.99
CA LYS A 160 7.49 -13.06 -7.92
C LYS A 160 6.32 -13.95 -7.49
N PRO A 161 5.19 -13.92 -8.20
CA PRO A 161 4.05 -14.77 -7.86
C PRO A 161 4.43 -16.25 -8.02
N LYS A 162 3.98 -17.09 -7.08
CA LYS A 162 4.20 -18.54 -7.12
C LYS A 162 3.07 -19.31 -7.82
N ARG A 163 2.13 -18.61 -8.45
CA ARG A 163 0.92 -19.21 -9.00
C ARG A 163 1.18 -20.16 -10.17
N LYS A 164 0.38 -21.22 -10.19
CA LYS A 164 0.16 -22.01 -11.41
C LYS A 164 -0.74 -21.21 -12.36
N ARG A 165 -0.39 -21.19 -13.64
CA ARG A 165 -1.12 -20.48 -14.69
C ARG A 165 -2.58 -21.00 -14.71
N GLY A 166 -3.57 -20.10 -14.55
CA GLY A 166 -5.00 -20.43 -14.66
C GLY A 166 -5.85 -20.37 -13.38
N GLU A 167 -5.27 -20.06 -12.22
CA GLU A 167 -6.07 -19.78 -11.01
C GLU A 167 -6.89 -18.49 -11.18
N THR A 168 -8.22 -18.60 -11.08
CA THR A 168 -9.15 -17.48 -11.12
C THR A 168 -9.65 -17.15 -9.73
N MET A 169 -9.95 -15.88 -9.49
CA MET A 169 -10.50 -15.41 -8.22
C MET A 169 -11.94 -15.93 -8.06
N ARG A 170 -12.35 -16.27 -6.83
CA ARG A 170 -13.73 -16.74 -6.58
C ARG A 170 -14.70 -15.58 -6.80
N SER A 171 -15.91 -15.87 -7.28
CA SER A 171 -16.93 -14.86 -7.56
C SER A 171 -17.25 -13.95 -6.38
N MET A 172 -17.33 -14.48 -5.15
CA MET A 172 -17.57 -13.68 -3.95
C MET A 172 -16.41 -12.72 -3.62
N ASP A 173 -15.16 -13.08 -3.95
CA ASP A 173 -14.04 -12.15 -3.76
C ASP A 173 -14.09 -11.05 -4.83
N LEU A 174 -14.48 -11.37 -6.08
CA LEU A 174 -14.67 -10.41 -7.16
C LEU A 174 -15.71 -9.33 -6.82
N GLU A 175 -16.84 -9.71 -6.22
CA GLU A 175 -17.88 -8.75 -5.80
C GLU A 175 -17.34 -7.69 -4.83
N ILE A 176 -16.40 -8.06 -3.96
CA ILE A 176 -15.74 -7.09 -3.06
C ILE A 176 -14.83 -6.16 -3.86
N PHE A 177 -14.04 -6.71 -4.78
CA PHE A 177 -13.18 -5.89 -5.61
C PHE A 177 -14.00 -4.91 -6.44
N GLU A 178 -15.09 -5.32 -7.08
CA GLU A 178 -15.95 -4.46 -7.90
C GLU A 178 -16.59 -3.33 -7.07
N SER A 179 -16.93 -3.61 -5.81
CA SER A 179 -17.46 -2.61 -4.89
C SER A 179 -16.43 -1.56 -4.45
N ILE A 180 -15.15 -1.94 -4.31
CA ILE A 180 -14.07 -1.01 -3.91
C ILE A 180 -13.46 -0.28 -5.12
N TRP A 181 -13.31 -1.00 -6.22
CA TRP A 181 -12.79 -0.58 -7.51
C TRP A 181 -13.79 -0.96 -8.60
N PRO A 182 -14.79 -0.10 -8.86
CA PRO A 182 -15.69 -0.31 -9.99
C PRO A 182 -14.85 -0.39 -11.27
N SER A 183 -14.96 -1.49 -12.00
CA SER A 183 -14.27 -1.69 -13.27
C SER A 183 -15.30 -1.93 -14.36
N ASP A 184 -15.25 -1.16 -15.44
CA ASP A 184 -16.09 -1.37 -16.62
C ASP A 184 -15.62 -2.58 -17.47
N ARG A 185 -14.81 -3.47 -16.90
CA ARG A 185 -14.12 -4.55 -17.63
C ARG A 185 -14.74 -5.91 -17.31
N GLU A 186 -15.23 -6.59 -18.34
CA GLU A 186 -15.83 -7.94 -18.24
C GLU A 186 -14.82 -9.06 -17.91
N GLU A 187 -13.50 -8.78 -17.95
CA GLU A 187 -12.48 -9.80 -17.70
C GLU A 187 -12.39 -10.15 -16.21
N LYS A 188 -12.65 -11.41 -15.84
CA LYS A 188 -12.40 -11.96 -14.48
C LYS A 188 -10.95 -11.86 -13.96
N THR A 189 -10.03 -11.29 -14.75
CA THR A 189 -8.64 -10.98 -14.39
C THR A 189 -8.41 -9.50 -14.08
N TRP A 190 -9.43 -8.65 -14.20
CA TRP A 190 -9.33 -7.21 -13.94
C TRP A 190 -8.77 -6.86 -12.54
N PRO A 191 -8.99 -7.65 -11.46
CA PRO A 191 -8.36 -7.35 -10.17
C PRO A 191 -6.84 -7.45 -10.19
N MET A 192 -6.24 -8.02 -11.23
CA MET A 192 -4.79 -8.08 -11.45
C MET A 192 -4.27 -6.96 -12.35
N LYS A 193 -5.17 -6.21 -13.00
CA LYS A 193 -4.88 -5.00 -13.82
C LYS A 193 -5.33 -3.72 -13.10
N TRP A 194 -5.40 -3.81 -11.78
CA TRP A 194 -5.91 -2.80 -10.88
C TRP A 194 -4.96 -1.57 -10.84
N ARG A 195 -5.46 -0.43 -10.35
CA ARG A 195 -4.69 0.81 -10.17
C ARG A 195 -4.83 1.32 -8.75
N SER A 196 -3.77 1.87 -8.20
CA SER A 196 -3.80 2.40 -6.84
C SER A 196 -4.60 3.68 -6.73
N TRP A 197 -5.08 3.95 -5.51
CA TRP A 197 -5.59 5.28 -5.19
C TRP A 197 -4.44 6.29 -5.35
N PRO A 198 -4.62 7.40 -6.08
CA PRO A 198 -3.57 8.38 -6.23
C PRO A 198 -3.24 9.07 -4.88
N LEU A 199 -2.06 9.69 -4.80
CA LEU A 199 -1.86 10.77 -3.84
C LEU A 199 -2.57 12.00 -4.38
N GLN A 200 -3.43 12.63 -3.59
CA GLN A 200 -4.04 13.93 -3.94
C GLN A 200 -2.98 15.02 -4.07
#